data_AF-A0A382RMK5-F1
#
_entry.id   AF-A0A382RMK5-F1
#
_cell.length_a   1.000
_cell.length_b   1.000
_cell.length_c   1.000
_cell.angle_alpha   90.00
_cell.angle_beta   90.00
_cell.angle_gamma   90.00
#
_symmetry.space_group_name_H-M   'P 1'
#
loop_
_entity.id
_entity.type
_entity.pdbx_description
1 polymer ?
#
loop_
_entity_poly.entity_id
_entity_poly.type
_entity_poly.pdbx_seq_one_letter_code
_entity_poly.pdbx_strand_id
1 'polypeptide(L)'
;MINHFPLILFALLWSACLETNAKPLFDKEEMRNAGSLAVKVLQDWKVVQGPVPTRQKLITIRVDDLAPGQEYRVPVRMVVPVKGKAKGFHLSGSNNPKSLQLTRPPRGPDVELIRAGIGVVNTVVQEPGSYGESRLASLAQERFFKTLDPQHSIQYWGWPAVLMRSTTAAYAEKGHFE
;
A
#
# COMPACT_ATOMS: atom_id res chain seq x y z
N MET A 1 -31.34 15.06 -67.37
CA MET A 1 -31.89 15.58 -66.10
C MET A 1 -31.19 14.86 -64.96
N ILE A 2 -30.79 15.67 -64.01
CA ILE A 2 -29.96 15.39 -62.84
C ILE A 2 -30.69 14.47 -61.83
N ASN A 3 -29.89 13.68 -61.10
CA ASN A 3 -30.02 13.28 -59.68
C ASN A 3 -30.46 11.86 -59.24
N HIS A 4 -29.57 11.31 -58.39
CA HIS A 4 -29.77 10.46 -57.20
C HIS A 4 -29.99 8.96 -57.38
N PHE A 5 -28.93 8.16 -57.16
CA PHE A 5 -28.78 7.43 -55.90
C PHE A 5 -27.34 6.90 -55.76
N PRO A 6 -26.60 7.25 -54.70
CA PRO A 6 -25.18 6.95 -54.59
C PRO A 6 -24.95 5.50 -54.15
N LEU A 7 -23.86 4.93 -54.69
CA LEU A 7 -22.88 4.14 -53.96
C LEU A 7 -23.25 3.93 -52.47
N ILE A 8 -23.80 2.76 -52.14
CA ILE A 8 -23.75 2.22 -50.78
C ILE A 8 -22.29 1.79 -50.56
N LEU A 9 -21.43 2.80 -50.47
CA LEU A 9 -20.03 2.67 -50.16
C LEU A 9 -19.95 2.60 -48.64
N PHE A 10 -20.07 1.39 -48.10
CA PHE A 10 -19.23 0.85 -47.02
C PHE A 10 -18.83 1.82 -45.89
N ALA A 11 -19.75 2.68 -45.46
CA ALA A 11 -19.53 3.61 -44.36
C ALA A 11 -20.34 3.08 -43.17
N LEU A 12 -19.69 3.04 -42.00
CA LEU A 12 -20.26 2.76 -40.67
C LEU A 12 -20.13 1.32 -40.14
N LEU A 13 -19.06 0.62 -40.50
CA LEU A 13 -18.50 -0.45 -39.64
C LEU A 13 -17.04 -0.15 -39.31
N TRP A 14 -16.81 1.06 -38.81
CA TRP A 14 -15.61 1.39 -38.06
C TRP A 14 -16.08 1.97 -36.73
N SER A 15 -16.62 1.11 -35.87
CA SER A 15 -16.44 1.31 -34.43
C SER A 15 -14.93 1.25 -34.22
N ALA A 16 -14.27 2.39 -34.37
CA ALA A 16 -13.01 2.62 -33.69
C ALA A 16 -13.33 2.42 -32.21
N CYS A 17 -13.07 1.21 -31.73
CA CYS A 17 -12.90 0.97 -30.32
C CYS A 17 -11.74 1.90 -29.96
N LEU A 18 -12.05 3.09 -29.45
CA LEU A 18 -11.08 3.94 -28.81
C LEU A 18 -10.54 3.07 -27.67
N GLU A 19 -9.40 2.42 -27.91
CA GLU A 19 -8.57 1.91 -26.83
C GLU A 19 -8.25 3.14 -25.98
N THR A 20 -9.00 3.30 -24.90
CA THR A 20 -8.64 4.28 -23.89
C THR A 20 -7.33 3.78 -23.34
N ASN A 21 -6.23 4.41 -23.78
CA ASN A 21 -4.91 4.20 -23.21
C ASN A 21 -4.89 4.87 -21.82
N ALA A 22 -5.75 4.38 -20.93
CA ALA A 22 -5.91 4.87 -19.58
C ALA A 22 -4.64 4.49 -18.84
N LYS A 23 -3.93 5.50 -18.30
CA LYS A 23 -2.77 5.29 -17.44
C LYS A 23 -3.15 4.28 -16.35
N PRO A 24 -2.34 3.24 -16.10
CA PRO A 24 -2.63 2.29 -15.03
C PRO A 24 -2.69 3.02 -13.69
N LEU A 25 -3.68 2.66 -12.86
CA LEU A 25 -3.88 3.26 -11.54
C LEU A 25 -2.65 3.10 -10.64
N PHE A 26 -1.93 1.97 -10.78
CA PHE A 26 -0.71 1.68 -10.05
C PHE A 26 0.42 1.37 -11.02
N ASP A 27 1.54 2.04 -10.85
CA ASP A 27 2.81 1.62 -11.43
C ASP A 27 3.31 0.38 -10.67
N LYS A 28 3.19 -0.79 -11.32
CA LYS A 28 3.51 -2.07 -10.69
C LYS A 28 5.00 -2.24 -10.39
N GLU A 29 5.88 -1.61 -11.17
CA GLU A 29 7.32 -1.69 -10.94
C GLU A 29 7.69 -0.84 -9.74
N GLU A 30 7.15 0.38 -9.65
CA GLU A 30 7.36 1.25 -8.49
C GLU A 30 6.76 0.66 -7.21
N MET A 31 5.58 0.04 -7.28
CA MET A 31 4.98 -0.61 -6.10
C MET A 31 5.85 -1.74 -5.54
N ARG A 32 6.62 -2.44 -6.40
CA ARG A 32 7.54 -3.53 -6.02
C ARG A 32 8.96 -3.08 -5.76
N ASN A 33 9.30 -1.84 -6.09
CA ASN A 33 10.64 -1.32 -5.92
C ASN A 33 10.92 -1.01 -4.44
N ALA A 34 11.69 -1.89 -3.79
CA ALA A 34 12.10 -1.70 -2.41
C ALA A 34 13.01 -0.47 -2.22
N GLY A 35 13.77 -0.09 -3.26
CA GLY A 35 14.70 1.05 -3.19
C GLY A 35 14.00 2.41 -3.08
N SER A 36 12.78 2.53 -3.62
CA SER A 36 12.00 3.77 -3.58
C SER A 36 11.14 3.94 -2.32
N LEU A 37 11.11 2.93 -1.44
CA LEU A 37 10.44 3.04 -0.14
C LEU A 37 11.07 4.07 0.80
N ALA A 38 12.30 4.53 0.52
CA ALA A 38 13.03 5.52 1.31
C ALA A 38 12.95 5.23 2.83
N VAL A 39 13.20 3.98 3.22
CA VAL A 39 12.91 3.45 4.57
C VAL A 39 13.56 4.29 5.66
N LYS A 40 12.77 4.67 6.68
CA LYS A 40 13.26 5.24 7.94
C LYS A 40 13.00 4.24 9.07
N VAL A 41 14.06 3.78 9.74
CA VAL A 41 13.92 2.85 10.87
C VAL A 41 13.55 3.63 12.12
N LEU A 42 12.39 3.32 12.71
CA LEU A 42 11.95 3.91 13.99
C LEU A 42 12.37 3.04 15.18
N GLN A 43 12.28 1.71 15.02
CA GLN A 43 12.75 0.72 15.98
C GLN A 43 13.29 -0.46 15.20
N ASP A 44 14.57 -0.77 15.36
CA ASP A 44 15.14 -1.93 14.69
C ASP A 44 14.72 -3.25 15.36
N TRP A 45 15.06 -4.36 14.71
CA TRP A 45 14.74 -5.71 15.16
C TRP A 45 15.14 -5.94 16.61
N LYS A 46 14.14 -6.23 17.45
CA LYS A 46 14.36 -6.61 18.85
C LYS A 46 13.49 -7.79 19.24
N VAL A 47 14.00 -8.59 20.17
CA VAL A 47 13.28 -9.73 20.72
C VAL A 47 12.19 -9.24 21.67
N VAL A 48 11.00 -9.83 21.55
CA VAL A 48 9.85 -9.55 22.40
C VAL A 48 9.35 -10.87 22.97
N GLN A 49 9.38 -10.97 24.29
CA GLN A 49 8.91 -12.15 25.02
C GLN A 49 7.39 -12.19 25.06
N GLY A 50 6.81 -13.38 25.22
CA GLY A 50 5.37 -13.59 25.26
C GLY A 50 5.02 -15.07 25.10
N PRO A 51 3.74 -15.41 24.89
CA PRO A 51 3.31 -16.80 24.67
C PRO A 51 4.05 -17.49 23.53
N VAL A 52 4.39 -16.71 22.50
CA VAL A 52 5.33 -17.07 21.44
C VAL A 52 6.37 -15.95 21.30
N PRO A 53 7.67 -16.22 21.47
CA PRO A 53 8.70 -15.19 21.36
C PRO A 53 8.87 -14.75 19.91
N THR A 54 9.02 -13.44 19.71
CA THR A 54 9.11 -12.82 18.38
C THR A 54 10.32 -11.90 18.25
N ARG A 55 10.70 -11.60 17.00
CA ARG A 55 11.50 -10.41 16.67
C ARG A 55 10.58 -9.39 16.01
N GLN A 56 10.72 -8.13 16.37
CA GLN A 56 9.85 -7.08 15.85
C GLN A 56 10.63 -5.85 15.42
N LYS A 57 10.20 -5.21 14.33
CA LYS A 57 10.76 -3.98 13.77
C LYS A 57 9.63 -3.00 13.44
N LEU A 58 9.90 -1.70 13.56
CA LEU A 58 9.01 -0.64 13.09
C LEU A 58 9.80 0.31 12.20
N ILE A 59 9.27 0.55 11.01
CA ILE A 59 9.80 1.50 10.05
C ILE A 59 8.70 2.47 9.61
N THR A 60 9.08 3.55 8.93
CA THR A 60 8.18 4.27 8.03
C THR A 60 8.69 4.18 6.60
N ILE A 61 7.74 4.02 5.67
CA ILE A 61 8.01 3.94 4.24
C ILE A 61 7.35 5.10 3.52
N ARG A 62 7.98 5.56 2.44
CA ARG A 62 7.36 6.42 1.43
C ARG A 62 6.40 5.58 0.60
N VAL A 63 5.18 6.07 0.42
CA VAL A 63 4.19 5.47 -0.48
C VAL A 63 4.32 6.13 -1.84
N ASP A 64 4.02 7.43 -1.92
CA ASP A 64 4.29 8.33 -3.05
C ASP A 64 3.97 9.77 -2.63
N ASP A 65 3.86 10.70 -3.58
CA ASP A 65 3.34 12.05 -3.36
C ASP A 65 1.83 12.06 -3.57
N LEU A 66 1.06 12.07 -2.47
CA LEU A 66 -0.40 12.05 -2.56
C LEU A 66 -0.99 13.41 -2.99
N ALA A 67 -0.23 14.49 -2.77
CA ALA A 67 -0.45 15.83 -3.31
C ALA A 67 0.90 16.45 -3.76
N PRO A 68 0.92 17.47 -4.64
CA PRO A 68 2.17 18.04 -5.16
C PRO A 68 3.17 18.41 -4.05
N GLY A 69 4.33 17.75 -4.05
CA GLY A 69 5.40 17.98 -3.07
C GLY A 69 5.03 17.60 -1.63
N GLN A 70 3.94 16.87 -1.42
CA GLN A 70 3.55 16.35 -0.12
C GLN A 70 3.76 14.84 -0.10
N GLU A 71 4.89 14.43 0.47
CA GLU A 71 5.24 13.03 0.64
C GLU A 71 4.24 12.34 1.56
N TYR A 72 3.67 11.23 1.09
CA TYR A 72 2.82 10.36 1.89
C TYR A 72 3.65 9.23 2.49
N ARG A 73 3.74 9.18 3.82
CA ARG A 73 4.48 8.15 4.54
C ARG A 73 3.58 7.40 5.51
N VAL A 74 3.86 6.11 5.68
CA VAL A 74 3.11 5.27 6.63
C VAL A 74 4.02 4.42 7.50
N PRO A 75 3.64 4.13 8.75
CA PRO A 75 4.35 3.18 9.59
C PRO A 75 4.05 1.74 9.19
N VAL A 76 5.05 0.88 9.31
CA VAL A 76 4.94 -0.57 9.10
C VAL A 76 5.63 -1.30 10.25
N ARG A 77 4.86 -2.06 11.02
CA ARG A 77 5.35 -2.96 12.06
C ARG A 77 5.42 -4.37 11.50
N MET A 78 6.61 -4.95 11.56
CA MET A 78 6.89 -6.33 11.17
C MET A 78 7.16 -7.16 12.41
N VAL A 79 6.53 -8.33 12.47
CA VAL A 79 6.63 -9.28 13.57
C VAL A 79 6.90 -10.66 12.98
N VAL A 80 7.99 -11.28 13.40
CA VAL A 80 8.39 -12.61 12.93
C VAL A 80 8.72 -13.53 14.11
N PRO A 81 8.67 -14.86 13.93
CA PRO A 81 9.13 -15.79 14.96
C PRO A 81 10.58 -15.51 15.38
N VAL A 82 10.91 -15.78 16.66
CA VAL A 82 12.28 -15.55 17.15
C VAL A 82 13.30 -16.47 16.46
N LYS A 83 12.89 -17.68 16.05
CA LYS A 83 13.72 -18.67 15.35
C LYS A 83 13.31 -18.75 13.88
N GLY A 84 14.30 -18.82 12.98
CA GLY A 84 14.06 -19.00 11.53
C GLY A 84 13.57 -17.74 10.82
N LYS A 85 13.01 -17.91 9.63
CA LYS A 85 12.31 -16.85 8.87
C LYS A 85 10.81 -17.10 8.89
N ALA A 86 10.04 -16.03 8.78
CA ALA A 86 8.60 -16.14 8.56
C ALA A 86 8.32 -16.57 7.12
N LYS A 87 7.52 -17.62 6.95
CA LYS A 87 7.06 -18.12 5.65
C LYS A 87 5.84 -17.33 5.21
N GLY A 88 6.04 -16.28 4.42
CA GLY A 88 5.01 -15.29 4.17
C GLY A 88 4.50 -14.60 5.43
N PHE A 89 3.36 -13.90 5.31
CA PHE A 89 2.79 -13.13 6.41
C PHE A 89 1.30 -12.85 6.25
N HIS A 90 0.66 -12.56 7.38
CA HIS A 90 -0.63 -11.90 7.42
C HIS A 90 -0.44 -10.38 7.40
N LEU A 91 -1.15 -9.68 6.50
CA LEU A 91 -1.13 -8.23 6.38
C LEU A 91 -2.42 -7.62 6.95
N SER A 92 -2.29 -6.67 7.86
CA SER A 92 -3.43 -5.93 8.44
C SER A 92 -3.23 -4.42 8.36
N GLY A 93 -4.29 -3.73 7.94
CA GLY A 93 -4.34 -2.26 7.80
C GLY A 93 -5.14 -1.54 8.89
N SER A 94 -5.95 -2.26 9.68
CA SER A 94 -6.91 -1.66 10.64
C SER A 94 -6.25 -1.20 11.96
N ASN A 95 -4.96 -0.84 11.92
CA ASN A 95 -4.20 -0.52 13.12
C ASN A 95 -4.21 0.97 13.42
N ASN A 96 -4.30 1.34 14.70
CA ASN A 96 -4.05 2.71 15.15
C ASN A 96 -2.52 2.99 15.16
N PRO A 97 -2.03 4.09 14.56
CA PRO A 97 -0.61 4.40 14.52
C PRO A 97 0.08 4.49 15.89
N LYS A 98 -0.59 5.00 16.94
CA LYS A 98 -0.04 4.99 18.31
C LYS A 98 0.16 3.56 18.82
N SER A 99 -0.76 2.66 18.47
CA SER A 99 -0.65 1.24 18.84
C SER A 99 0.51 0.55 18.11
N LEU A 100 0.80 0.90 16.85
CA LEU A 100 1.92 0.35 16.09
C LEU A 100 3.30 0.72 16.66
N GLN A 101 3.40 1.87 17.32
CA GLN A 101 4.63 2.29 17.99
C GLN A 101 4.96 1.43 19.22
N LEU A 102 3.95 0.84 19.83
CA LEU A 102 4.12 0.03 21.02
C LEU A 102 4.61 -1.36 20.64
N THR A 103 5.76 -1.73 21.19
CA THR A 103 6.24 -3.11 21.12
C THR A 103 5.41 -3.95 22.06
N ARG A 104 4.60 -4.85 21.51
CA ARG A 104 3.76 -5.75 22.30
C ARG A 104 3.90 -7.19 21.80
N PRO A 105 3.77 -8.18 22.69
CA PRO A 105 3.65 -9.56 22.27
C PRO A 105 2.42 -9.76 21.35
N PRO A 106 2.45 -10.72 20.41
CA PRO A 106 1.28 -11.10 19.63
C PRO A 106 0.10 -11.50 20.52
N ARG A 107 -1.12 -11.31 20.03
CA ARG A 107 -2.36 -11.63 20.75
C ARG A 107 -3.39 -12.21 19.79
N GLY A 108 -4.36 -12.95 20.33
CA GLY A 108 -5.44 -13.51 19.53
C GLY A 108 -4.91 -14.43 18.41
N PRO A 109 -5.47 -14.36 17.19
CA PRO A 109 -5.06 -15.21 16.07
C PRO A 109 -3.58 -15.11 15.69
N ASP A 110 -2.94 -13.95 15.91
CA ASP A 110 -1.53 -13.73 15.57
C ASP A 110 -0.58 -14.68 16.32
N VAL A 111 -0.99 -15.17 17.51
CA VAL A 111 -0.20 -16.15 18.27
C VAL A 111 -0.07 -17.46 17.49
N GLU A 112 -1.16 -17.94 16.91
CA GLU A 112 -1.18 -19.18 16.13
C GLU A 112 -0.45 -19.02 14.81
N LEU A 113 -0.58 -17.86 14.14
CA LEU A 113 0.19 -17.53 12.94
C LEU A 113 1.70 -17.60 13.22
N ILE A 114 2.16 -16.91 14.27
CA ILE A 114 3.57 -16.90 14.63
C ILE A 114 4.06 -18.30 15.02
N ARG A 115 3.24 -19.09 15.73
CA ARG A 115 3.58 -20.48 16.07
C ARG A 115 3.74 -21.36 14.83
N ALA A 116 2.89 -21.15 13.82
CA ALA A 116 2.97 -21.84 12.53
C ALA A 116 4.12 -21.33 11.63
N GLY A 117 4.88 -20.32 12.07
CA GLY A 117 5.98 -19.74 11.31
C GLY A 117 5.54 -18.66 10.31
N ILE A 118 4.31 -18.15 10.41
CA ILE A 118 3.78 -17.07 9.58
C ILE A 118 4.05 -15.72 10.27
N GLY A 119 4.60 -14.75 9.53
CA GLY A 119 4.84 -13.41 10.04
C GLY A 119 3.57 -12.57 10.12
N VAL A 120 3.65 -11.42 10.78
CA VAL A 120 2.58 -10.42 10.79
C VAL A 120 3.15 -9.07 10.37
N VAL A 121 2.49 -8.42 9.40
CA VAL A 121 2.80 -7.09 8.92
C VAL A 121 1.60 -6.20 9.20
N ASN A 122 1.82 -5.18 10.02
CA ASN A 122 0.78 -4.26 10.45
C ASN A 122 1.10 -2.85 9.94
N THR A 123 0.15 -2.24 9.24
CA THR A 123 0.22 -0.86 8.76
C THR A 123 -1.09 -0.11 9.05
N VAL A 124 -1.19 1.13 8.58
CA VAL A 124 -2.35 2.02 8.78
C VAL A 124 -3.04 2.27 7.45
N VAL A 125 -4.25 1.74 7.34
CA VAL A 125 -5.21 1.96 6.26
C VAL A 125 -6.40 2.68 6.88
N GLN A 126 -6.17 3.94 7.20
CA GLN A 126 -7.17 4.84 7.77
C GLN A 126 -7.06 6.20 7.09
N GLU A 127 -8.08 7.02 7.27
CA GLU A 127 -8.06 8.41 6.81
C GLU A 127 -6.85 9.15 7.43
N PRO A 128 -5.96 9.80 6.64
CA PRO A 128 -4.78 10.48 7.16
C PRO A 128 -5.06 11.51 8.25
N GLY A 129 -6.22 12.15 8.21
CA GLY A 129 -6.67 13.04 9.28
C GLY A 129 -6.76 12.38 10.66
N SER A 130 -7.02 11.07 10.74
CA SER A 130 -7.14 10.35 12.02
C SER A 130 -5.80 10.19 12.75
N TYR A 131 -4.67 10.45 12.07
CA TYR A 131 -3.33 10.32 12.63
C TYR A 131 -2.42 11.53 12.43
N GLY A 132 -3.03 12.71 12.24
CA GLY A 132 -2.30 13.99 12.23
C GLY A 132 -1.89 14.49 10.85
N GLU A 133 -2.34 13.83 9.78
CA GLU A 133 -2.08 14.21 8.39
C GLU A 133 -3.31 14.83 7.72
N SER A 134 -4.15 15.54 8.48
CA SER A 134 -5.40 16.16 7.97
C SER A 134 -5.15 17.10 6.79
N ARG A 135 -4.03 17.85 6.80
CA ARG A 135 -3.66 18.73 5.69
C ARG A 135 -3.40 17.94 4.40
N LEU A 136 -2.69 16.81 4.50
CA LEU A 136 -2.41 15.96 3.35
C LEU A 136 -3.71 15.38 2.78
N ALA A 137 -4.60 14.90 3.67
CA ALA A 137 -5.92 14.41 3.29
C ALA A 137 -6.74 15.48 2.56
N SER A 138 -6.81 16.70 3.10
CA SER A 138 -7.53 17.81 2.47
C SER A 138 -6.96 18.15 1.08
N LEU A 139 -5.64 18.23 0.93
CA LEU A 139 -5.00 18.54 -0.35
C LEU A 139 -5.24 17.45 -1.39
N ALA A 140 -5.15 16.19 -0.98
CA ALA A 140 -5.42 15.05 -1.84
C ALA A 140 -6.89 15.04 -2.29
N GLN A 141 -7.82 15.25 -1.36
CA GLN A 141 -9.25 15.30 -1.64
C GLN A 141 -9.64 16.47 -2.55
N GLU A 142 -9.10 17.66 -2.31
CA GLU A 142 -9.32 18.83 -3.17
C GLU A 142 -8.86 18.54 -4.61
N ARG A 143 -7.69 17.91 -4.75
CA ARG A 143 -7.17 17.55 -6.08
C ARG A 143 -8.02 16.46 -6.74
N PHE A 144 -8.45 15.45 -5.99
CA PHE A 144 -9.34 14.42 -6.50
C PHE A 144 -10.65 15.04 -7.01
N PHE A 145 -11.28 15.95 -6.27
CA PHE A 145 -12.51 16.60 -6.74
C PHE A 145 -12.32 17.49 -7.98
N LYS A 146 -11.15 18.11 -8.14
CA LYS A 146 -10.85 18.94 -9.32
C LYS A 146 -10.53 18.12 -10.57
N THR A 147 -9.96 16.93 -10.42
CA THR A 147 -9.38 16.17 -11.54
C THR A 147 -10.10 14.86 -11.82
N LEU A 148 -10.81 14.34 -10.82
CA LEU A 148 -11.33 12.97 -10.75
C LEU A 148 -10.25 11.90 -10.95
N ASP A 149 -8.97 12.25 -10.78
CA ASP A 149 -7.85 11.32 -10.90
C ASP A 149 -7.80 10.44 -9.63
N PRO A 150 -8.13 9.14 -9.73
CA PRO A 150 -8.17 8.24 -8.59
C PRO A 150 -6.84 8.13 -7.85
N GLN A 151 -5.70 8.50 -8.44
CA GLN A 151 -4.40 8.55 -7.75
C GLN A 151 -4.43 9.45 -6.50
N HIS A 152 -5.27 10.49 -6.50
CA HIS A 152 -5.43 11.40 -5.36
C HIS A 152 -6.53 10.98 -4.37
N SER A 153 -7.21 9.85 -4.62
CA SER A 153 -8.16 9.28 -3.67
C SER A 153 -7.43 8.40 -2.66
N ILE A 154 -7.59 8.73 -1.38
CA ILE A 154 -7.10 7.90 -0.27
C ILE A 154 -7.71 6.49 -0.34
N GLN A 155 -9.00 6.39 -0.62
CA GLN A 155 -9.71 5.10 -0.60
C GLN A 155 -9.39 4.23 -1.81
N TYR A 156 -9.32 4.83 -3.01
CA TYR A 156 -9.13 4.07 -4.25
C TYR A 156 -7.67 3.81 -4.58
N TRP A 157 -6.76 4.69 -4.14
CA TRP A 157 -5.34 4.58 -4.46
C TRP A 157 -4.46 4.52 -3.21
N GLY A 158 -4.63 5.44 -2.26
CA GLY A 158 -3.74 5.55 -1.08
C GLY A 158 -3.69 4.27 -0.25
N TRP A 159 -4.84 3.73 0.13
CA TRP A 159 -4.94 2.52 0.94
C TRP A 159 -4.42 1.26 0.22
N PRO A 160 -4.79 0.96 -1.04
CA PRO A 160 -4.16 -0.13 -1.78
C PRO A 160 -2.64 0.05 -1.94
N ALA A 161 -2.17 1.28 -2.24
CA ALA A 161 -0.75 1.57 -2.40
C ALA A 161 0.03 1.31 -1.10
N VAL A 162 -0.53 1.70 0.06
CA VAL A 162 0.03 1.38 1.38
C VAL A 162 0.19 -0.13 1.58
N LEU A 163 -0.83 -0.92 1.24
CA LEU A 163 -0.79 -2.38 1.39
C LEU A 163 0.28 -3.01 0.47
N MET A 164 0.35 -2.57 -0.78
CA MET A 164 1.37 -3.04 -1.74
C MET A 164 2.77 -2.66 -1.29
N ARG A 165 2.99 -1.41 -0.89
CA ARG A 165 4.31 -0.92 -0.45
C ARG A 165 4.73 -1.56 0.88
N SER A 166 3.79 -1.84 1.78
CA SER A 166 4.07 -2.58 3.04
C SER A 166 4.45 -4.04 2.77
N THR A 167 3.82 -4.67 1.78
CA THR A 167 4.18 -6.01 1.29
C THR A 167 5.60 -6.02 0.75
N THR A 168 5.94 -5.05 -0.09
CA THR A 168 7.31 -4.85 -0.62
C THR A 168 8.33 -4.64 0.50
N ALA A 169 8.00 -3.84 1.51
CA ALA A 169 8.87 -3.60 2.65
C ALA A 169 9.16 -4.88 3.44
N ALA A 170 8.16 -5.74 3.64
CA ALA A 170 8.34 -7.02 4.32
C ALA A 170 9.25 -7.96 3.52
N TYR A 171 9.02 -8.12 2.21
CA TYR A 171 9.87 -8.97 1.36
C TYR A 171 11.30 -8.42 1.16
N ALA A 172 11.52 -7.12 1.37
CA ALA A 172 12.86 -6.54 1.38
C ALA A 172 13.70 -7.01 2.59
N GLU A 173 13.06 -7.39 3.71
CA GLU A 173 13.71 -7.92 4.91
C GLU A 173 14.04 -9.42 4.75
N LYS A 174 14.89 -9.76 3.77
CA LYS A 174 15.25 -11.15 3.37
C LYS A 174 15.82 -12.03 4.48
N GLY A 175 16.32 -11.44 5.56
CA GLY A 175 16.79 -12.15 6.75
C GLY A 175 15.68 -12.59 7.70
N HIS A 176 14.46 -12.10 7.50
CA HIS A 176 13.32 -12.25 8.41
C HIS A 176 12.09 -12.86 7.74
N PHE A 177 11.90 -12.63 6.44
CA PHE A 177 10.82 -13.20 5.63
C PHE A 177 11.37 -14.02 4.47
N GLU A 178 10.62 -15.05 4.06
CA GLU A 178 10.82 -15.89 2.87
C GLU A 178 9.50 -16.22 2.17
#